data_AF-A0A9X2WBT2-F1
#
_entry.id   AF-A0A9X2WBT2-F1
#
_cell.length_a   1.000
_cell.length_b   1.000
_cell.length_c   1.000
_cell.angle_alpha   90.00
_cell.angle_beta   90.00
_cell.angle_gamma   90.00
#
_symmetry.space_group_name_H-M   'P 1'
#
loop_
_entity.id
_entity.type
_entity.pdbx_description
1 polymer ?
#
loop_
_entity_poly.entity_id
_entity_poly.type
_entity_poly.pdbx_seq_one_letter_code
_entity_poly.pdbx_strand_id
1 'polypeptide(L)'
;MFRFSQVVLIGLAALLTGCDRDFAELKFGSSVVSDKVDYSNGSWIKAVYLQEIESILTAAGADPDLVKIHHDKDDYRGQTILLSTPMFGGITTGQKTAIKTALDTIIAGRSNRLNVRFTPHLQALDSEIADTENESYREAIASLEAEYNTQLTLDDVAIGIAYNLSDTYMAALQGNRESSGEALCTVSMTLSPLLPFSDIKVLQKDGHVTGFALVKAMNRGFISYDIPADIHVDYPLLQTRLDNKEALISTELTNSDQSPLNRLTIKTLEIQVGPIKEVKHQLGKMNNMSIFALKDTCRTMAAEKLGRPFTYSMGESFDRLESVRFL
;
A
#
# COMPACT_ATOMS: atom_id res chain seq x y z
N MET A 1 -37.93 22.97 57.33
CA MET A 1 -38.23 21.75 56.54
C MET A 1 -37.64 21.92 55.16
N PHE A 2 -36.35 21.59 54.99
CA PHE A 2 -35.73 21.53 53.67
C PHE A 2 -36.18 20.23 53.00
N ARG A 3 -36.68 20.35 51.76
CA ARG A 3 -37.33 19.29 51.01
C ARG A 3 -36.34 18.16 50.72
N PHE A 4 -36.53 17.02 51.39
CA PHE A 4 -35.81 15.75 51.10
C PHE A 4 -35.86 15.36 49.61
N SER A 5 -36.86 15.82 48.84
CA SER A 5 -36.94 15.58 47.38
C SER A 5 -35.86 16.25 46.54
N GLN A 6 -35.24 17.36 46.98
CA GLN A 6 -34.21 18.04 46.16
C GLN A 6 -32.83 17.40 46.29
N VAL A 7 -32.50 16.81 47.45
CA VAL A 7 -31.23 16.10 47.66
C VAL A 7 -31.22 14.76 46.93
N VAL A 8 -32.37 14.08 46.86
CA VAL A 8 -32.52 12.82 46.08
C VAL A 8 -32.40 13.07 44.58
N LEU A 9 -32.89 14.20 44.05
CA LEU A 9 -32.77 14.54 42.62
C LEU A 9 -31.34 14.90 42.20
N ILE A 10 -30.57 15.56 43.09
CA ILE A 10 -29.15 15.86 42.82
C ILE A 10 -28.29 14.59 42.92
N GLY A 11 -28.62 13.67 43.84
CA GLY A 11 -27.99 12.35 43.91
C GLY A 11 -28.29 11.47 42.69
N LEU A 12 -29.53 11.51 42.16
CA LEU A 12 -29.87 10.81 40.91
C LEU A 12 -29.22 11.45 39.67
N ALA A 13 -29.08 12.78 39.64
CA ALA A 13 -28.37 13.46 38.54
C ALA A 13 -26.86 13.17 38.55
N ALA A 14 -26.24 13.00 39.73
CA ALA A 14 -24.84 12.62 39.88
C ALA A 14 -24.58 11.12 39.59
N LEU A 15 -25.61 10.26 39.69
CA LEU A 15 -25.54 8.85 39.24
C LEU A 15 -25.78 8.70 37.73
N LEU A 16 -26.36 9.71 37.08
CA LEU A 16 -26.59 9.75 35.63
C LEU A 16 -25.44 10.40 34.85
N THR A 17 -24.51 11.10 35.51
CA THR A 17 -23.18 11.35 34.94
C THR A 17 -22.35 10.06 35.08
N GLY A 18 -22.74 9.05 34.32
CA GLY A 18 -22.14 7.72 34.36
C GLY A 18 -20.63 7.81 34.20
N CYS A 19 -19.89 7.23 35.13
CA CYS A 19 -18.49 6.92 34.92
C CYS A 19 -18.41 5.89 33.78
N ASP A 20 -18.13 6.36 32.57
CA ASP A 20 -17.74 5.48 31.47
C ASP A 20 -16.52 4.67 31.92
N ARG A 21 -16.50 3.37 31.60
CA ARG A 21 -15.34 2.52 31.82
C ARG A 21 -14.79 2.06 30.49
N ASP A 22 -13.51 2.38 30.27
CA ASP A 22 -12.75 1.88 29.13
C ASP A 22 -12.66 0.36 29.24
N PHE A 23 -13.02 -0.32 28.15
CA PHE A 23 -12.95 -1.77 28.07
C PHE A 23 -11.96 -2.24 27.00
N ALA A 24 -11.55 -1.37 26.07
CA ALA A 24 -10.54 -1.68 25.09
C ALA A 24 -9.72 -0.44 24.69
N GLU A 25 -8.43 -0.65 24.47
CA GLU A 25 -7.48 0.30 23.91
C GLU A 25 -6.96 -0.26 22.58
N LEU A 26 -7.05 0.54 21.54
CA LEU A 26 -6.65 0.24 20.17
C LEU A 26 -5.46 1.13 19.78
N LYS A 27 -4.31 0.53 19.51
CA LYS A 27 -3.10 1.26 19.15
C LYS A 27 -2.75 1.07 17.68
N PHE A 28 -2.48 2.17 16.99
CA PHE A 28 -2.22 2.21 15.55
C PHE A 28 -0.78 2.64 15.24
N GLY A 29 -0.29 2.27 14.05
CA GLY A 29 1.05 2.64 13.58
C GLY A 29 1.19 4.13 13.21
N SER A 30 0.11 4.89 13.17
CA SER A 30 0.06 6.31 12.84
C SER A 30 -1.03 7.05 13.60
N SER A 31 -0.98 8.38 13.54
CA SER A 31 -2.05 9.23 14.06
C SER A 31 -3.41 8.85 13.47
N VAL A 32 -4.36 8.62 14.36
CA VAL A 32 -5.79 8.42 14.09
C VAL A 32 -6.58 9.71 14.24
N VAL A 33 -5.96 10.78 14.72
CA VAL A 33 -6.59 12.09 14.91
C VAL A 33 -6.37 13.01 13.72
N SER A 34 -7.38 13.80 13.41
CA SER A 34 -7.38 14.87 12.41
C SER A 34 -6.74 16.14 12.98
N ASP A 35 -6.15 16.96 12.11
CA ASP A 35 -5.60 18.28 12.50
C ASP A 35 -6.68 19.27 12.94
N LYS A 36 -7.94 19.01 12.57
CA LYS A 36 -9.12 19.81 12.94
C LYS A 36 -10.25 18.88 13.36
N VAL A 37 -11.05 19.35 14.31
CA VAL A 37 -12.32 18.71 14.69
C VAL A 37 -13.21 18.64 13.46
N ASP A 38 -13.75 17.46 13.19
CA ASP A 38 -14.85 17.31 12.25
C ASP A 38 -16.12 17.83 12.92
N TYR A 39 -16.61 18.97 12.44
CA TYR A 39 -17.79 19.64 13.00
C TYR A 39 -19.09 18.83 12.78
N SER A 40 -19.10 17.84 11.89
CA SER A 40 -20.28 17.02 11.63
C SER A 40 -20.56 15.99 12.74
N ASN A 41 -19.50 15.48 13.39
CA ASN A 41 -19.58 14.46 14.44
C ASN A 41 -18.90 14.91 15.76
N GLY A 42 -18.28 16.09 15.79
CA GLY A 42 -17.56 16.64 16.95
C GLY A 42 -16.29 15.87 17.32
N SER A 43 -15.85 14.93 16.49
CA SER A 43 -14.74 14.03 16.77
C SER A 43 -13.43 14.57 16.22
N TRP A 44 -12.37 14.33 16.99
CA TRP A 44 -10.99 14.47 16.51
C TRP A 44 -10.53 13.23 15.76
N ILE A 45 -11.20 12.09 15.89
CA ILE A 45 -10.81 10.85 15.22
C ILE A 45 -11.21 10.94 13.74
N LYS A 46 -10.32 10.54 12.84
CA LYS A 46 -10.60 10.50 11.40
C LYS A 46 -11.76 9.54 11.11
N ALA A 47 -12.63 9.95 10.20
CA ALA A 47 -13.89 9.26 9.91
C ALA A 47 -13.72 7.77 9.56
N VAL A 48 -12.64 7.41 8.85
CA VAL A 48 -12.35 6.02 8.49
C VAL A 48 -12.24 5.10 9.71
N TYR A 49 -11.63 5.55 10.81
CA TYR A 49 -11.50 4.72 12.01
C TYR A 49 -12.84 4.62 12.75
N LEU A 50 -13.63 5.69 12.79
CA LEU A 50 -14.96 5.67 13.41
C LEU A 50 -15.88 4.68 12.69
N GLN A 51 -15.98 4.80 11.37
CA GLN A 51 -16.83 3.95 10.53
C GLN A 51 -16.47 2.46 10.65
N GLU A 52 -15.17 2.15 10.68
CA GLU A 52 -14.70 0.76 10.83
C GLU A 52 -14.97 0.20 12.24
N ILE A 53 -14.79 1.02 13.29
CA ILE A 53 -15.16 0.61 14.65
C ILE A 53 -16.67 0.37 14.76
N GLU A 54 -17.49 1.28 14.24
CA GLU A 54 -18.96 1.15 14.23
C GLU A 54 -19.40 -0.11 13.48
N SER A 55 -18.75 -0.41 12.36
CA SER A 55 -18.96 -1.65 11.59
C SER A 55 -18.63 -2.90 12.41
N ILE A 56 -17.49 -2.91 13.11
CA ILE A 56 -17.09 -4.02 13.99
C ILE A 56 -18.08 -4.19 15.16
N LEU A 57 -18.53 -3.09 15.77
CA LEU A 57 -19.52 -3.10 16.84
C LEU A 57 -20.84 -3.70 16.35
N THR A 58 -21.34 -3.20 15.23
CA THR A 58 -22.59 -3.67 14.60
C THR A 58 -22.51 -5.15 14.24
N ALA A 59 -21.39 -5.60 13.65
CA ALA A 59 -21.17 -7.00 13.30
C ALA A 59 -21.08 -7.91 14.53
N ALA A 60 -20.59 -7.41 15.66
CA ALA A 60 -20.62 -8.11 16.94
C ALA A 60 -22.01 -8.09 17.62
N GLY A 61 -23.01 -7.47 16.97
CA GLY A 61 -24.36 -7.29 17.50
C GLY A 61 -24.43 -6.27 18.63
N ALA A 62 -23.41 -5.43 18.81
CA ALA A 62 -23.42 -4.31 19.73
C ALA A 62 -24.04 -3.07 19.07
N ASP A 63 -24.80 -2.30 19.85
CA ASP A 63 -25.26 -0.99 19.43
C ASP A 63 -24.08 0.01 19.52
N PRO A 64 -23.65 0.63 18.41
CA PRO A 64 -22.56 1.59 18.42
C PRO A 64 -22.81 2.78 19.36
N ASP A 65 -24.06 3.19 19.56
CA ASP A 65 -24.42 4.32 20.42
C ASP A 65 -24.16 4.03 21.92
N LEU A 66 -24.04 2.75 22.29
CA LEU A 66 -23.68 2.31 23.64
C LEU A 66 -22.16 2.29 23.89
N VAL A 67 -21.36 2.56 22.86
CA VAL A 67 -19.90 2.57 22.92
C VAL A 67 -19.38 3.96 22.58
N LYS A 68 -18.76 4.58 23.57
CA LYS A 68 -18.08 5.85 23.36
C LYS A 68 -16.71 5.60 22.77
N ILE A 69 -16.50 6.11 21.55
CA ILE A 69 -15.23 6.06 20.82
C ILE A 69 -14.52 7.39 21.00
N HIS A 70 -13.34 7.39 21.58
CA HIS A 70 -12.56 8.62 21.77
C HIS A 70 -11.05 8.35 21.72
N HIS A 71 -10.25 9.38 21.47
CA HIS A 71 -8.80 9.23 21.47
C HIS A 71 -8.26 9.36 22.90
N ASP A 72 -7.16 8.68 23.17
CA ASP A 72 -6.41 8.91 24.41
C ASP A 72 -5.79 10.31 24.40
N LYS A 73 -6.18 11.15 25.36
CA LYS A 73 -5.69 12.54 25.47
C LYS A 73 -4.25 12.61 25.97
N ASP A 74 -3.77 11.57 26.62
CA ASP A 74 -2.39 11.47 27.11
C ASP A 74 -1.44 10.95 26.02
N ASP A 75 -1.96 10.42 24.92
CA ASP A 75 -1.18 10.05 23.74
C ASP A 75 -0.91 11.25 22.84
N TYR A 76 0.22 11.92 23.08
CA TYR A 76 0.70 13.05 22.27
C TYR A 76 0.89 12.73 20.78
N ARG A 77 1.03 11.45 20.39
CA ARG A 77 1.14 11.06 18.98
C ARG A 77 -0.23 10.84 18.33
N GLY A 78 -1.30 10.81 19.13
CA GLY A 78 -2.67 10.61 18.68
C GLY A 78 -2.88 9.28 17.97
N GLN A 79 -2.21 8.22 18.41
CA GLN A 79 -2.21 6.88 17.79
C GLN A 79 -3.15 5.90 18.49
N THR A 80 -3.84 6.35 19.55
CA THR A 80 -4.59 5.47 20.45
C THR A 80 -6.07 5.85 20.48
N ILE A 81 -6.93 4.86 20.25
CA ILE A 81 -8.39 4.95 20.41
C ILE A 81 -8.80 4.14 21.64
N LEU A 82 -9.62 4.73 22.50
CA LEU A 82 -10.25 4.11 23.66
C LEU A 82 -11.73 3.84 23.35
N LEU A 83 -12.16 2.62 23.67
CA LEU A 83 -13.56 2.21 23.62
C LEU A 83 -14.09 2.06 25.04
N SER A 84 -15.19 2.75 25.32
CA SER A 84 -15.75 2.80 26.66
C SER A 84 -17.24 2.56 26.63
N THR A 85 -17.75 1.95 27.69
CA THR A 85 -19.19 1.74 27.86
C THR A 85 -19.66 2.33 29.19
N PRO A 86 -20.93 2.72 29.28
CA PRO A 86 -21.54 3.07 30.56
C PRO A 86 -21.38 1.95 31.59
N MET A 87 -21.19 2.31 32.86
CA MET A 87 -21.05 1.35 33.96
C MET A 87 -22.27 0.42 34.11
N PHE A 88 -23.45 0.88 33.69
CA PHE A 88 -24.72 0.15 33.71
C PHE A 88 -25.36 0.19 32.33
N GLY A 89 -25.75 -0.96 31.78
CA GLY A 89 -26.51 -1.03 30.52
C GLY A 89 -25.69 -0.95 29.22
N GLY A 90 -24.37 -1.18 29.28
CA GLY A 90 -23.51 -1.26 28.10
C GLY A 90 -23.55 -2.62 27.39
N ILE A 91 -22.50 -2.91 26.63
CA ILE A 91 -22.36 -4.15 25.86
C ILE A 91 -22.07 -5.37 26.75
N THR A 92 -22.62 -6.51 26.35
CA THR A 92 -22.48 -7.82 27.02
C THR A 92 -21.07 -8.39 26.89
N THR A 93 -20.72 -9.35 27.75
CA THR A 93 -19.45 -10.10 27.65
C THR A 93 -19.32 -10.85 26.32
N GLY A 94 -20.44 -11.36 25.77
CA GLY A 94 -20.47 -12.00 24.46
C GLY A 94 -20.08 -11.04 23.34
N GLN A 95 -20.67 -9.85 23.32
CA GLN A 95 -20.31 -8.77 22.38
C GLN A 95 -18.84 -8.37 22.52
N LYS A 96 -18.33 -8.18 23.76
CA LYS A 96 -16.90 -7.88 24.00
C LYS A 96 -15.97 -8.95 23.42
N THR A 97 -16.34 -10.21 23.55
CA THR A 97 -15.55 -11.34 23.02
C THR A 97 -15.58 -11.36 21.49
N ALA A 98 -16.73 -11.07 20.87
CA ALA A 98 -16.85 -10.94 19.42
C ALA A 98 -16.02 -9.77 18.86
N ILE A 99 -16.11 -8.59 19.50
CA ILE A 99 -15.30 -7.41 19.15
C ILE A 99 -13.81 -7.74 19.27
N LYS A 100 -13.38 -8.37 20.37
CA LYS A 100 -12.00 -8.80 20.56
C LYS A 100 -11.54 -9.70 19.42
N THR A 101 -12.34 -10.69 19.06
CA THR A 101 -12.02 -11.66 18.01
C THR A 101 -11.90 -10.97 16.65
N ALA A 102 -12.78 -10.03 16.32
CA ALA A 102 -12.72 -9.25 15.09
C ALA A 102 -11.43 -8.42 15.01
N LEU A 103 -11.08 -7.71 16.09
CA LEU A 103 -9.88 -6.90 16.17
C LEU A 103 -8.59 -7.74 16.11
N ASP A 104 -8.55 -8.86 16.84
CA ASP A 104 -7.42 -9.80 16.80
C ASP A 104 -7.24 -10.39 15.39
N THR A 105 -8.33 -10.62 14.65
CA THR A 105 -8.28 -11.09 13.26
C THR A 105 -7.65 -10.05 12.33
N ILE A 106 -7.93 -8.76 12.54
CA ILE A 106 -7.32 -7.66 11.78
C ILE A 106 -5.82 -7.63 12.02
N ILE A 107 -5.38 -7.77 13.28
CA ILE A 107 -3.96 -7.83 13.65
C ILE A 107 -3.29 -9.07 13.06
N ALA A 108 -3.93 -10.25 13.17
CA ALA A 108 -3.37 -11.51 12.67
C ALA A 108 -3.24 -11.53 11.13
N GLY A 109 -4.12 -10.81 10.42
CA GLY A 109 -4.05 -10.67 8.97
C GLY A 109 -2.91 -9.76 8.47
N ARG A 110 -2.25 -9.00 9.36
CA ARG A 110 -1.18 -8.07 9.00
C ARG A 110 0.03 -8.80 8.44
N SER A 111 0.21 -8.68 7.13
CA SER A 111 1.42 -9.10 6.41
C SER A 111 1.81 -7.98 5.48
N ASN A 112 3.10 -7.65 5.39
CA ASN A 112 3.64 -6.78 4.33
C ASN A 112 4.27 -7.60 3.20
N ARG A 113 4.01 -8.91 3.18
CA ARG A 113 4.56 -9.87 2.22
C ARG A 113 3.50 -10.33 1.24
N LEU A 114 3.90 -10.45 -0.02
CA LEU A 114 3.13 -11.04 -1.10
C LEU A 114 3.93 -12.19 -1.70
N ASN A 115 3.34 -13.38 -1.80
CA ASN A 115 3.94 -14.46 -2.57
C ASN A 115 3.68 -14.21 -4.05
N VAL A 116 4.72 -14.31 -4.87
CA VAL A 116 4.64 -14.12 -6.31
C VAL A 116 5.35 -15.25 -7.02
N ARG A 117 4.72 -15.74 -8.08
CA ARG A 117 5.26 -16.75 -8.97
C ARG A 117 5.39 -16.17 -10.36
N PHE A 118 6.56 -16.37 -10.95
CA PHE A 118 6.88 -16.00 -12.33
C PHE A 118 7.00 -17.27 -13.17
N THR A 119 6.28 -17.34 -14.28
CA THR A 119 6.29 -18.49 -15.19
C THR A 119 6.79 -18.06 -16.57
N PRO A 120 8.08 -18.23 -16.88
CA PRO A 120 8.62 -17.87 -18.19
C PRO A 120 8.16 -18.81 -19.31
N HIS A 121 7.78 -18.23 -20.44
CA HIS A 121 7.35 -18.94 -21.66
C HIS A 121 8.52 -19.09 -22.64
N LEU A 122 9.36 -20.09 -22.38
CA LEU A 122 10.61 -20.32 -23.12
C LEU A 122 10.43 -20.78 -24.58
N GLN A 123 9.22 -21.24 -24.94
CA GLN A 123 8.89 -21.76 -26.27
C GLN A 123 7.88 -20.89 -27.02
N ALA A 124 7.62 -19.67 -26.56
CA ALA A 124 6.70 -18.77 -27.22
C ALA A 124 7.21 -18.43 -28.63
N LEU A 125 6.35 -18.60 -29.64
CA LEU A 125 6.66 -18.41 -31.07
C LEU A 125 7.12 -16.98 -31.41
N ASP A 126 6.83 -16.03 -30.53
CA ASP A 126 7.15 -14.61 -30.61
C ASP A 126 8.32 -14.20 -29.68
N SER A 127 8.97 -15.15 -29.03
CA SER A 127 10.17 -14.86 -28.24
C SER A 127 11.40 -14.70 -29.14
N GLU A 128 12.23 -13.69 -28.88
CA GLU A 128 13.55 -13.49 -29.54
C GLU A 128 14.49 -14.70 -29.41
N ILE A 129 14.10 -15.64 -28.54
CA ILE A 129 14.77 -16.90 -28.24
C ILE A 129 14.58 -17.92 -29.37
N ALA A 130 13.40 -17.98 -29.98
CA ALA A 130 13.07 -18.99 -31.00
C ALA A 130 13.95 -18.84 -32.26
N ASP A 131 14.44 -17.63 -32.53
CA ASP A 131 15.17 -17.28 -33.75
C ASP A 131 16.70 -17.13 -33.55
N THR A 132 17.24 -17.34 -32.35
CA THR A 132 18.68 -17.16 -32.11
C THR A 132 19.51 -18.34 -32.61
N GLU A 133 20.49 -18.10 -33.50
CA GLU A 133 21.40 -19.14 -34.00
C GLU A 133 22.50 -19.52 -33.01
N ASN A 134 22.70 -18.74 -31.94
CA ASN A 134 23.85 -18.92 -31.04
C ASN A 134 23.56 -19.93 -29.92
N GLU A 135 24.35 -21.00 -29.93
CA GLU A 135 24.23 -22.19 -29.08
C GLU A 135 24.35 -21.88 -27.58
N SER A 136 25.27 -21.00 -27.19
CA SER A 136 25.46 -20.61 -25.78
C SER A 136 24.23 -19.91 -25.18
N TYR A 137 23.41 -19.26 -26.02
CA TYR A 137 22.14 -18.67 -25.58
C TYR A 137 21.05 -19.71 -25.42
N ARG A 138 20.95 -20.66 -26.36
CA ARG A 138 20.01 -21.79 -26.25
C ARG A 138 20.28 -22.60 -24.99
N GLU A 139 21.54 -22.86 -24.66
CA GLU A 139 21.93 -23.54 -23.42
C GLU A 139 21.55 -22.73 -22.16
N ALA A 140 21.85 -21.43 -22.14
CA ALA A 140 21.53 -20.57 -21.01
C ALA A 140 20.02 -20.52 -20.74
N ILE A 141 19.20 -20.49 -21.79
CA ILE A 141 17.74 -20.47 -21.67
C ILE A 141 17.21 -21.87 -21.30
N ALA A 142 17.75 -22.94 -21.88
CA ALA A 142 17.40 -24.30 -21.52
C ALA A 142 17.71 -24.64 -20.05
N SER A 143 18.63 -23.89 -19.42
CA SER A 143 18.95 -24.04 -17.99
C SER A 143 18.00 -23.28 -17.04
N LEU A 144 17.08 -22.48 -17.57
CA LEU A 144 16.11 -21.76 -16.74
C LEU A 144 15.07 -22.71 -16.16
N GLU A 145 14.61 -22.38 -14.96
CA GLU A 145 13.53 -23.10 -14.30
C GLU A 145 12.18 -22.75 -14.94
N ALA A 146 11.24 -23.69 -14.87
CA ALA A 146 9.90 -23.48 -15.40
C ALA A 146 9.07 -22.48 -14.57
N GLU A 147 9.37 -22.35 -13.28
CA GLU A 147 8.68 -21.45 -12.36
C GLU A 147 9.67 -20.87 -11.35
N TYR A 148 9.55 -19.58 -11.06
CA TYR A 148 10.31 -18.90 -10.02
C TYR A 148 9.36 -18.36 -8.95
N ASN A 149 9.47 -18.88 -7.74
CA ASN A 149 8.68 -18.42 -6.59
C ASN A 149 9.49 -17.45 -5.74
N THR A 150 8.92 -16.29 -5.43
CA THR A 150 9.53 -15.27 -4.58
C THR A 150 8.52 -14.62 -3.65
N GLN A 151 9.03 -14.00 -2.60
CA GLN A 151 8.25 -13.17 -1.69
C GLN A 151 8.63 -11.71 -1.89
N LEU A 152 7.63 -10.88 -2.15
CA LEU A 152 7.78 -9.45 -2.23
C LEU A 152 7.49 -8.86 -0.86
N THR A 153 8.45 -8.11 -0.32
CA THR A 153 8.28 -7.32 0.90
C THR A 153 8.14 -5.85 0.51
N LEU A 154 7.03 -5.25 0.92
CA LEU A 154 6.75 -3.84 0.66
C LEU A 154 7.80 -2.94 1.32
N ASP A 155 8.29 -1.94 0.59
CA ASP A 155 9.19 -0.91 1.11
C ASP A 155 8.43 0.42 1.29
N ASP A 156 8.49 1.32 0.30
CA ASP A 156 7.77 2.59 0.29
C ASP A 156 7.39 2.97 -1.14
N VAL A 157 6.66 4.09 -1.28
CA VAL A 157 6.35 4.67 -2.57
C VAL A 157 7.55 5.40 -3.19
N ALA A 158 7.66 5.29 -4.51
CA ALA A 158 8.58 6.04 -5.34
C ALA A 158 7.81 6.84 -6.41
N ILE A 159 8.34 8.02 -6.72
CA ILE A 159 7.76 8.92 -7.73
C ILE A 159 8.62 8.80 -8.98
N GLY A 160 8.04 8.23 -10.03
CA GLY A 160 8.61 8.27 -11.37
C GLY A 160 8.20 9.54 -12.09
N ILE A 161 9.02 10.00 -13.04
CA ILE A 161 8.64 11.09 -13.94
C ILE A 161 8.75 10.54 -15.35
N ALA A 162 7.63 10.47 -16.06
CA ALA A 162 7.63 10.21 -17.48
C ALA A 162 8.03 11.50 -18.21
N TYR A 163 9.18 11.50 -18.86
CA TYR A 163 9.65 12.62 -19.66
C TYR A 163 10.43 12.17 -20.90
N ASN A 164 10.29 12.93 -21.98
CA ASN A 164 11.01 12.70 -23.22
C ASN A 164 12.33 13.49 -23.21
N LEU A 165 13.45 12.80 -23.49
CA LEU A 165 14.76 13.43 -23.61
C LEU A 165 14.81 14.44 -24.77
N SER A 166 14.07 14.20 -25.86
CA SER A 166 13.97 15.12 -26.99
C SER A 166 13.35 16.45 -26.56
N ASP A 167 12.24 16.39 -25.81
CA ASP A 167 11.55 17.59 -25.34
C ASP A 167 12.39 18.34 -24.30
N THR A 168 13.12 17.61 -23.45
CA THR A 168 14.04 18.20 -22.48
C THR A 168 15.23 18.88 -23.16
N TYR A 169 15.76 18.29 -24.22
CA TYR A 169 16.84 18.87 -25.03
C TYR A 169 16.36 20.13 -25.77
N MET A 170 15.17 20.09 -26.37
CA MET A 170 14.57 21.24 -27.03
C MET A 170 14.27 22.39 -26.07
N ALA A 171 13.76 22.09 -24.86
CA ALA A 171 13.56 23.07 -23.81
C ALA A 171 14.88 23.75 -23.40
N ALA A 172 15.94 22.95 -23.23
CA ALA A 172 17.28 23.46 -22.91
C ALA A 172 17.83 24.40 -24.00
N LEU A 173 17.63 24.06 -25.28
CA LEU A 173 18.01 24.92 -26.42
C LEU A 173 17.24 26.26 -26.44
N GLN A 174 16.00 26.26 -25.95
CA GLN A 174 15.17 27.47 -25.81
C GLN A 174 15.48 28.29 -24.55
N GLY A 175 16.49 27.89 -23.77
CA GLY A 175 16.87 28.56 -22.52
C GLY A 175 16.01 28.18 -21.31
N ASN A 176 15.05 27.26 -21.47
CA ASN A 176 14.26 26.73 -20.36
C ASN A 176 14.99 25.52 -19.75
N ARG A 177 15.29 25.62 -18.45
CA ARG A 177 15.92 24.52 -17.70
C ARG A 177 14.90 23.53 -17.12
N GLU A 178 13.62 23.88 -17.14
CA GLU A 178 12.53 23.06 -16.62
C GLU A 178 11.67 22.57 -17.77
N SER A 179 11.33 21.28 -17.74
CA SER A 179 10.36 20.64 -18.62
C SER A 179 9.16 20.18 -17.80
N SER A 180 8.03 20.04 -18.47
CA SER A 180 6.86 19.36 -17.92
C SER A 180 6.98 17.86 -18.19
N GLY A 181 6.54 17.06 -17.20
CA GLY A 181 6.43 15.61 -17.31
C GLY A 181 5.33 15.09 -16.38
N GLU A 182 4.83 13.89 -16.64
CA GLU A 182 3.80 13.28 -15.80
C GLU A 182 4.47 12.56 -14.61
N ALA A 183 4.05 12.89 -13.38
CA ALA A 183 4.49 12.17 -12.19
C ALA A 183 3.69 10.86 -12.06
N LEU A 184 4.41 9.74 -11.94
CA LEU A 184 3.86 8.40 -11.80
C LEU A 184 4.04 7.90 -10.37
N CYS A 185 2.96 7.39 -9.78
CA CYS A 185 2.97 6.72 -8.49
C CYS A 185 3.36 5.25 -8.66
N THR A 186 4.41 4.85 -7.96
CA THR A 186 4.88 3.46 -7.92
C THR A 186 5.12 3.02 -6.49
N VAL A 187 4.95 1.73 -6.22
CA VAL A 187 5.26 1.11 -4.93
C VAL A 187 6.48 0.22 -5.10
N SER A 188 7.57 0.55 -4.41
CA SER A 188 8.79 -0.26 -4.43
C SER A 188 8.65 -1.46 -3.50
N MET A 189 9.15 -2.60 -3.96
CA MET A 189 9.13 -3.85 -3.23
C MET A 189 10.48 -4.55 -3.39
N THR A 190 10.99 -5.12 -2.30
CA THR A 190 12.16 -5.99 -2.32
C THR A 190 11.70 -7.43 -2.49
N LEU A 191 12.51 -8.27 -3.14
CA LEU A 191 12.15 -9.66 -3.42
C LEU A 191 13.14 -10.66 -2.82
N SER A 192 12.63 -11.81 -2.34
CA SER A 192 13.43 -12.88 -1.74
C SER A 192 12.78 -14.26 -1.96
N PRO A 193 13.47 -15.26 -2.54
CA PRO A 193 14.82 -15.19 -3.10
C PRO A 193 14.92 -14.28 -4.33
N LEU A 194 16.14 -13.85 -4.64
CA LEU A 194 16.45 -13.05 -5.83
C LEU A 194 16.16 -13.79 -7.13
N LEU A 195 15.70 -13.08 -8.15
CA LEU A 195 15.45 -13.63 -9.48
C LEU A 195 16.72 -13.55 -10.35
N PRO A 196 17.04 -14.59 -11.15
CA PRO A 196 18.22 -14.63 -12.02
C PRO A 196 18.06 -13.83 -13.33
N PHE A 197 17.17 -12.84 -13.31
CA PHE A 197 16.87 -11.93 -14.42
C PHE A 197 17.39 -10.53 -14.09
N SER A 198 17.68 -9.71 -15.09
CA SER A 198 18.20 -8.36 -14.92
C SER A 198 17.10 -7.28 -14.85
N ASP A 199 15.93 -7.55 -15.44
CA ASP A 199 14.85 -6.57 -15.55
C ASP A 199 13.48 -7.27 -15.74
N ILE A 200 12.39 -6.54 -15.49
CA ILE A 200 11.02 -6.90 -15.88
C ILE A 200 10.49 -5.78 -16.78
N LYS A 201 10.20 -6.12 -18.03
CA LYS A 201 9.66 -5.19 -19.02
C LYS A 201 8.16 -5.40 -19.22
N VAL A 202 7.45 -4.30 -19.41
CA VAL A 202 6.07 -4.31 -19.87
C VAL A 202 6.07 -4.42 -21.39
N LEU A 203 5.45 -5.46 -21.94
CA LEU A 203 5.31 -5.63 -23.38
C LEU A 203 4.13 -4.81 -23.88
N GLN A 204 4.35 -4.05 -24.95
CA GLN A 204 3.32 -3.23 -25.58
C GLN A 204 3.26 -3.48 -27.09
N LYS A 205 2.05 -3.50 -27.65
CA LYS A 205 1.79 -3.58 -29.08
C LYS A 205 0.71 -2.56 -29.44
N ASP A 206 0.99 -1.72 -30.44
CA ASP A 206 0.07 -0.66 -30.89
C ASP A 206 -0.42 0.24 -29.73
N GLY A 207 0.47 0.54 -28.78
CA GLY A 207 0.18 1.36 -27.59
C GLY A 207 -0.60 0.66 -26.49
N HIS A 208 -0.91 -0.63 -26.62
CA HIS A 208 -1.63 -1.41 -25.63
C HIS A 208 -0.70 -2.41 -24.94
N VAL A 209 -0.83 -2.54 -23.61
CA VAL A 209 -0.07 -3.52 -22.83
C VAL A 209 -0.55 -4.93 -23.18
N THR A 210 0.35 -5.77 -23.68
CA THR A 210 0.06 -7.15 -24.06
C THR A 210 0.54 -8.17 -23.02
N GLY A 211 1.53 -7.83 -22.20
CA GLY A 211 2.09 -8.77 -21.22
C GLY A 211 3.33 -8.24 -20.54
N PHE A 212 4.13 -9.16 -19.99
CA PHE A 212 5.40 -8.85 -19.35
C PHE A 212 6.49 -9.79 -19.89
N ALA A 213 7.73 -9.33 -19.85
CA ALA A 213 8.90 -10.14 -20.14
C ALA A 213 9.94 -10.03 -19.03
N LEU A 214 10.51 -11.17 -18.67
CA LEU A 214 11.70 -11.26 -17.84
C LEU A 214 12.93 -11.09 -18.72
N VAL A 215 13.80 -10.17 -18.37
CA VAL A 215 14.99 -9.88 -19.17
C VAL A 215 16.17 -10.68 -18.64
N LYS A 216 16.81 -11.49 -19.48
CA LYS A 216 18.03 -12.21 -19.14
C LYS A 216 19.24 -11.52 -19.74
N ALA A 217 20.05 -10.84 -18.92
CA ALA A 217 21.37 -10.36 -19.32
C ALA A 217 22.36 -11.52 -19.50
N MET A 218 23.17 -11.43 -20.57
CA MET A 218 24.23 -12.38 -20.87
C MET A 218 25.61 -11.79 -20.54
N ASN A 219 26.40 -12.56 -19.80
CA ASN A 219 27.74 -12.14 -19.32
C ASN A 219 28.75 -11.90 -20.47
N ARG A 220 28.46 -12.32 -21.70
CA ARG A 220 29.30 -12.13 -22.88
C ARG A 220 28.50 -11.40 -23.96
N GLY A 221 28.89 -10.16 -24.25
CA GLY A 221 28.48 -9.46 -25.48
C GLY A 221 27.46 -8.33 -25.36
N PHE A 222 27.11 -7.86 -24.16
CA PHE A 222 26.11 -6.79 -23.97
C PHE A 222 24.72 -7.12 -24.55
N ILE A 223 24.40 -8.41 -24.68
CA ILE A 223 23.13 -8.89 -25.22
C ILE A 223 22.20 -9.25 -24.05
N SER A 224 20.93 -8.89 -24.17
CA SER A 224 19.85 -9.28 -23.28
C SER A 224 18.71 -9.88 -24.09
N TYR A 225 17.99 -10.83 -23.51
CA TYR A 225 16.81 -11.44 -24.14
C TYR A 225 15.57 -11.18 -23.31
N ASP A 226 14.50 -10.81 -24.00
CA ASP A 226 13.18 -10.62 -23.40
C ASP A 226 12.42 -11.95 -23.46
N ILE A 227 12.14 -12.54 -22.30
CA ILE A 227 11.46 -13.83 -22.15
C ILE A 227 10.04 -13.55 -21.68
N PRO A 228 9.00 -13.74 -22.52
CA PRO A 228 7.62 -13.54 -22.09
C PRO A 228 7.32 -14.36 -20.84
N ALA A 229 6.59 -13.81 -19.87
CA ALA A 229 6.31 -14.49 -18.62
C ALA A 229 4.95 -14.10 -18.04
N ASP A 230 4.33 -15.06 -17.37
CA ASP A 230 3.15 -14.81 -16.52
C ASP A 230 3.60 -14.45 -15.11
N ILE A 231 2.87 -13.53 -14.49
CA ILE A 231 3.07 -13.13 -13.10
C ILE A 231 1.80 -13.48 -12.32
N HIS A 232 1.94 -14.34 -11.33
CA HIS A 232 0.86 -14.71 -10.42
C HIS A 232 1.17 -14.23 -9.01
N VAL A 233 0.30 -13.40 -8.45
CA VAL A 233 0.37 -12.91 -7.08
C VAL A 233 -0.68 -13.61 -6.23
N ASP A 234 -0.27 -14.11 -5.07
CA ASP A 234 -1.14 -14.73 -4.06
C ASP A 234 -1.96 -13.66 -3.30
N TYR A 235 -2.65 -12.82 -4.06
CA TYR A 235 -3.55 -11.79 -3.58
C TYR A 235 -4.57 -11.44 -4.69
N PRO A 236 -5.84 -11.93 -4.59
CA PRO A 236 -6.80 -11.89 -5.70
C PRO A 236 -7.10 -10.50 -6.28
N LEU A 237 -7.15 -9.46 -5.43
CA LEU A 237 -7.44 -8.10 -5.89
C LEU A 237 -6.30 -7.55 -6.76
N LEU A 238 -5.04 -7.69 -6.31
CA LEU A 238 -3.89 -7.26 -7.12
C LEU A 238 -3.75 -8.12 -8.37
N GLN A 239 -3.99 -9.44 -8.27
CA GLN A 239 -3.98 -10.32 -9.43
C GLN A 239 -4.98 -9.84 -10.49
N THR A 240 -6.22 -9.54 -10.09
CA THR A 240 -7.25 -9.04 -11.01
C THR A 240 -6.83 -7.73 -11.68
N ARG A 241 -6.16 -6.83 -10.95
CA ARG A 241 -5.65 -5.58 -11.52
C ARG A 241 -4.49 -5.79 -12.51
N LEU A 242 -3.61 -6.75 -12.24
CA LEU A 242 -2.53 -7.12 -13.17
C LEU A 242 -3.09 -7.78 -14.44
N ASP A 243 -4.13 -8.62 -14.29
CA ASP A 243 -4.80 -9.26 -15.41
C ASP A 243 -5.52 -8.22 -16.30
N ASN A 244 -6.21 -7.27 -15.67
CA ASN A 244 -6.91 -6.16 -16.34
C ASN A 244 -5.99 -5.04 -16.83
N LYS A 245 -4.67 -5.12 -16.60
CA LYS A 245 -3.68 -4.08 -16.95
C LYS A 245 -3.93 -2.72 -16.29
N GLU A 246 -4.63 -2.71 -15.16
CA GLU A 246 -4.84 -1.51 -14.33
C GLU A 246 -3.63 -1.22 -13.41
N ALA A 247 -2.83 -2.25 -13.13
CA ALA A 247 -1.55 -2.16 -12.46
C ALA A 247 -0.48 -2.86 -13.30
N LEU A 248 0.75 -2.38 -13.25
CA LEU A 248 1.88 -2.94 -13.98
C LEU A 248 3.03 -3.24 -13.02
N ILE A 249 3.71 -4.38 -13.20
CA ILE A 249 4.95 -4.69 -12.51
C ILE A 249 6.11 -4.42 -13.46
N SER A 250 7.08 -3.64 -13.01
CA SER A 250 8.29 -3.33 -13.79
C SER A 250 9.49 -3.13 -12.87
N THR A 251 10.64 -2.86 -13.48
CA THR A 251 11.85 -2.40 -12.77
C THR A 251 12.42 -1.12 -13.37
N GLU A 252 11.59 -0.36 -14.10
CA GLU A 252 12.03 0.77 -14.92
C GLU A 252 12.54 1.94 -14.08
N LEU A 253 11.77 2.36 -13.07
CA LEU A 253 12.13 3.46 -12.18
C LEU A 253 13.27 3.05 -11.23
N THR A 254 13.15 1.90 -10.60
CA THR A 254 14.16 1.34 -9.68
C THR A 254 15.52 1.16 -10.35
N ASN A 255 15.54 0.79 -11.63
CA ASN A 255 16.77 0.64 -12.39
C ASN A 255 17.18 1.89 -13.19
N SER A 256 16.38 2.96 -13.22
CA SER A 256 16.63 4.15 -14.07
C SER A 256 18.02 4.77 -13.89
N ASP A 257 18.56 4.74 -12.67
CA ASP A 257 19.89 5.28 -12.34
C ASP A 257 21.05 4.29 -12.57
N GLN A 258 20.76 3.01 -12.80
CA GLN A 258 21.77 1.97 -13.00
C GLN A 258 22.00 1.72 -14.49
N SER A 259 23.26 1.66 -14.93
CA SER A 259 23.58 1.19 -16.27
C SER A 259 22.98 -0.22 -16.49
N PRO A 260 22.25 -0.47 -17.60
CA PRO A 260 21.74 -1.81 -17.95
C PRO A 260 22.81 -2.90 -17.89
N LEU A 261 24.08 -2.53 -18.15
CA LEU A 261 25.22 -3.43 -18.18
C LEU A 261 25.65 -3.95 -16.80
N ASN A 262 25.23 -3.29 -15.72
CA ASN A 262 25.57 -3.67 -14.36
C ASN A 262 24.43 -4.44 -13.66
N ARG A 263 23.32 -4.67 -14.36
CA ARG A 263 22.13 -5.34 -13.81
C ARG A 263 22.24 -6.84 -14.06
N LEU A 264 22.47 -7.62 -12.99
CA LEU A 264 22.60 -9.09 -13.08
C LEU A 264 21.42 -9.85 -12.48
N THR A 265 20.77 -9.25 -11.47
CA THR A 265 19.66 -9.86 -10.71
C THR A 265 18.68 -8.77 -10.31
N ILE A 266 17.37 -9.04 -10.42
CA ILE A 266 16.35 -8.15 -9.88
C ILE A 266 16.37 -8.28 -8.36
N LYS A 267 16.56 -7.15 -7.66
CA LYS A 267 16.50 -7.05 -6.19
C LYS A 267 15.26 -6.32 -5.71
N THR A 268 14.79 -5.40 -6.53
CA THR A 268 13.65 -4.56 -6.28
C THR A 268 12.78 -4.56 -7.51
N LEU A 269 11.47 -4.58 -7.32
CA LEU A 269 10.49 -4.32 -8.37
C LEU A 269 9.57 -3.21 -7.92
N GLU A 270 8.84 -2.64 -8.87
CA GLU A 270 7.83 -1.64 -8.58
C GLU A 270 6.48 -2.05 -9.16
N ILE A 271 5.42 -1.74 -8.42
CA ILE A 271 4.05 -1.79 -8.92
C ILE A 271 3.65 -0.38 -9.28
N GLN A 272 3.39 -0.13 -10.56
CA GLN A 272 2.84 1.13 -11.03
C GLN A 272 1.35 1.21 -10.67
N VAL A 273 1.02 2.21 -9.84
CA VAL A 273 -0.35 2.50 -9.38
C VAL A 273 -1.08 3.43 -10.37
N GLY A 274 -0.31 4.25 -11.08
CA GLY A 274 -0.79 5.16 -12.12
C GLY A 274 -0.29 6.59 -11.97
N PRO A 275 -0.72 7.49 -12.86
CA PRO A 275 -0.31 8.89 -12.85
C PRO A 275 -0.93 9.66 -11.68
N ILE A 276 -0.18 10.63 -11.15
CA ILE A 276 -0.61 11.54 -10.09
C ILE A 276 -1.04 12.88 -10.69
N LYS A 277 -0.12 13.59 -11.35
CA LYS A 277 -0.33 14.88 -12.01
C LYS A 277 0.89 15.27 -12.85
N GLU A 278 0.70 16.25 -13.73
CA GLU A 278 1.82 16.92 -14.42
C GLU A 278 2.65 17.75 -13.44
N VAL A 279 3.98 17.68 -13.57
CA VAL A 279 4.95 18.36 -12.72
C VAL A 279 6.07 18.97 -13.56
N LYS A 280 6.64 20.07 -13.04
CA LYS A 280 7.88 20.63 -13.58
C LYS A 280 9.08 19.91 -12.98
N HIS A 281 10.04 19.58 -13.84
CA HIS A 281 11.25 18.88 -13.45
C HIS A 281 12.46 19.34 -14.28
N GLN A 282 13.66 19.04 -13.80
CA GLN A 282 14.91 19.22 -14.54
C GLN A 282 15.55 17.84 -14.74
N LEU A 283 15.48 17.29 -15.96
CA LEU A 283 16.00 15.94 -16.28
C LEU A 283 15.50 14.86 -15.29
N GLY A 284 14.17 14.75 -15.13
CA GLY A 284 13.56 13.84 -14.14
C GLY A 284 13.72 14.21 -12.67
N LYS A 285 14.43 15.29 -12.33
CA LYS A 285 14.63 15.71 -10.92
C LYS A 285 13.66 16.80 -10.50
N MET A 286 13.15 16.68 -9.28
CA MET A 286 12.28 17.66 -8.63
C MET A 286 12.87 18.11 -7.31
N ASN A 287 12.40 19.25 -6.80
CA ASN A 287 12.74 19.67 -5.45
C ASN A 287 12.12 18.71 -4.40
N ASN A 288 12.78 18.59 -3.24
CA ASN A 288 12.40 17.62 -2.22
C ASN A 288 10.99 17.86 -1.66
N MET A 289 10.57 19.12 -1.48
CA MET A 289 9.23 19.42 -0.93
C MET A 289 8.12 18.93 -1.85
N SER A 290 8.25 19.14 -3.15
CA SER A 290 7.29 18.64 -4.14
C SER A 290 7.27 17.12 -4.17
N ILE A 291 8.43 16.45 -4.05
CA ILE A 291 8.51 14.99 -3.96
C ILE A 291 7.79 14.48 -2.71
N PHE A 292 7.99 15.10 -1.55
CA PHE A 292 7.31 14.68 -0.31
C PHE A 292 5.78 14.77 -0.42
N ALA A 293 5.26 15.87 -0.98
CA ALA A 293 3.81 16.02 -1.19
C ALA A 293 3.26 14.98 -2.17
N LEU A 294 4.00 14.67 -3.24
CA LEU A 294 3.63 13.62 -4.19
C LEU A 294 3.68 12.22 -3.57
N LYS A 295 4.68 11.94 -2.73
CA LYS A 295 4.77 10.67 -2.00
C LYS A 295 3.58 10.46 -1.09
N ASP A 296 3.14 11.49 -0.37
CA ASP A 296 1.95 11.40 0.49
C ASP A 296 0.70 11.07 -0.33
N THR A 297 0.50 11.78 -1.45
CA THR A 297 -0.59 11.49 -2.40
C THR A 297 -0.50 10.05 -2.94
N CYS A 298 0.71 9.61 -3.30
CA CYS A 298 0.94 8.27 -3.82
C CYS A 298 0.67 7.17 -2.78
N ARG A 299 0.98 7.39 -1.50
CA ARG A 299 0.64 6.43 -0.42
C ARG A 299 -0.87 6.27 -0.28
N THR A 300 -1.62 7.37 -0.33
CA THR A 300 -3.09 7.31 -0.31
C THR A 300 -3.63 6.55 -1.52
N MET A 301 -3.15 6.88 -2.72
CA MET A 301 -3.54 6.18 -3.96
C MET A 301 -3.21 4.69 -3.91
N ALA A 302 -2.03 4.31 -3.42
CA ALA A 302 -1.61 2.92 -3.31
C ALA A 302 -2.50 2.14 -2.34
N ALA A 303 -2.82 2.73 -1.18
CA ALA A 303 -3.72 2.12 -0.20
C ALA A 303 -5.14 1.91 -0.78
N GLU A 304 -5.71 2.94 -1.41
CA GLU A 304 -7.07 2.88 -1.97
C GLU A 304 -7.17 1.93 -3.17
N LYS A 305 -6.20 1.98 -4.09
CA LYS A 305 -6.26 1.18 -5.32
C LYS A 305 -5.84 -0.25 -5.07
N LEU A 306 -4.75 -0.49 -4.34
CA LEU A 306 -4.17 -1.84 -4.21
C LEU A 306 -4.73 -2.61 -3.00
N GLY A 307 -5.29 -1.94 -1.99
CA GLY A 307 -5.86 -2.58 -0.80
C GLY A 307 -4.80 -3.23 0.09
N ARG A 308 -5.14 -4.31 0.81
CA ARG A 308 -4.15 -5.08 1.59
C ARG A 308 -3.11 -5.70 0.67
N PRO A 309 -1.82 -5.82 1.05
CA PRO A 309 -1.20 -5.36 2.28
C PRO A 309 -0.80 -3.88 2.29
N PHE A 310 -1.04 -3.13 1.22
CA PHE A 310 -0.60 -1.75 1.07
C PHE A 310 -1.22 -0.83 2.13
N THR A 311 -2.49 -1.07 2.49
CA THR A 311 -3.21 -0.38 3.58
C THR A 311 -2.57 -0.52 4.96
N TYR A 312 -1.72 -1.52 5.21
CA TYR A 312 -0.99 -1.66 6.49
C TYR A 312 0.07 -0.58 6.69
N SER A 313 0.70 -0.19 5.60
CA SER A 313 1.88 0.69 5.56
C SER A 313 1.58 2.06 4.95
N MET A 314 0.48 2.17 4.20
CA MET A 314 0.16 3.32 3.37
C MET A 314 -1.28 3.77 3.61
N GLY A 315 -1.51 5.08 3.54
CA GLY A 315 -2.85 5.68 3.67
C GLY A 315 -3.46 5.63 5.06
N GLU A 316 -4.75 5.91 5.13
CA GLU A 316 -5.56 5.85 6.34
C GLU A 316 -6.45 4.61 6.27
N SER A 317 -6.23 3.66 7.15
CA SER A 317 -7.00 2.42 7.19
C SER A 317 -6.97 1.81 8.57
N PHE A 318 -8.06 1.16 8.93
CA PHE A 318 -8.15 0.40 10.17
C PHE A 318 -7.19 -0.81 10.20
N ASP A 319 -6.73 -1.26 9.03
CA ASP A 319 -5.68 -2.27 8.87
C ASP A 319 -4.39 -1.92 9.63
N ARG A 320 -4.15 -0.64 9.92
CA ARG A 320 -2.98 -0.14 10.65
C ARG A 320 -3.01 -0.40 12.16
N LEU A 321 -4.03 -1.10 12.64
CA LEU A 321 -4.14 -1.56 14.03
C LEU A 321 -2.97 -2.49 14.37
N GLU A 322 -2.19 -2.13 15.39
CA GLU A 322 -0.98 -2.89 15.78
C GLU A 322 -1.22 -3.76 17.01
N SER A 323 -2.02 -3.27 17.95
CA SER A 323 -2.34 -4.00 19.17
C SER A 323 -3.68 -3.60 19.74
N VAL A 324 -4.33 -4.55 20.39
CA VAL A 324 -5.51 -4.32 21.21
C VAL A 324 -5.29 -4.81 22.63
N ARG A 325 -5.66 -3.97 23.60
CA ARG A 325 -5.65 -4.32 25.03
C ARG A 325 -7.06 -4.19 25.59
N PHE A 326 -7.65 -5.31 26.02
CA PHE A 326 -8.92 -5.31 26.76
C PHE A 326 -8.69 -5.07 28.26
N LEU A 327 -9.57 -4.28 28.90
CA LEU A 327 -9.48 -3.77 30.29
C LEU A 327 -10.65 -4.24 31.19
#